data_AF-A0A507BMZ9-F1
#
_entry.id   AF-A0A507BMZ9-F1
#
_cell.length_a   1.000
_cell.length_b   1.000
_cell.length_c   1.000
_cell.angle_alpha   90.00
_cell.angle_beta   90.00
_cell.angle_gamma   90.00
#
_symmetry.space_group_name_H-M   'P 1'
#
loop_
_entity.id
_entity.type
_entity.pdbx_description
1 polymer ?
#
loop_
_entity_poly.entity_id
_entity_poly.type
_entity_poly.pdbx_seq_one_letter_code
_entity_poly.pdbx_strand_id
1 'polypeptide(L)'
;MQSSIPLYTIPDLHTSAYGSVQVYIHDSLIPTAALRKKQNLDLLVLLSKLEMILTRQGYLNYDQDEVQAAATIDELSRLALQHNFRLLDFLVQEQLVNVFPKSARRLGLPENTAERVDIRNYLYQVNQLNQMVAMALQLHVDVNLQNHKYIAHQLALLYQCLNLVGEPFNKFQANIQQEFDSIKAITSSATDDAPQLSEHQKQWLSSLTSEIVNAALYTNRRSILPKPVETLLS
;
A
#
# COMPACT_ATOMS: atom_id res chain seq x y z
N MET A 1 11.72 15.73 -35.70
CA MET A 1 13.05 15.70 -35.04
C MET A 1 14.00 16.53 -35.87
N GLN A 2 14.23 17.79 -35.49
CA GLN A 2 15.19 18.68 -36.15
C GLN A 2 16.24 19.05 -35.10
N SER A 3 17.48 18.62 -35.33
CA SER A 3 18.64 18.91 -34.49
C SER A 3 19.07 20.36 -34.71
N SER A 4 18.93 21.20 -33.68
CA SER A 4 19.38 22.59 -33.71
C SER A 4 20.91 22.68 -33.69
N ILE A 5 21.47 23.49 -34.58
CA ILE A 5 22.91 23.75 -34.72
C ILE A 5 23.33 24.81 -33.68
N PRO A 6 24.45 24.64 -32.96
CA PRO A 6 24.92 25.63 -31.99
C PRO A 6 25.36 26.93 -32.68
N LEU A 7 24.95 28.07 -32.10
CA LEU A 7 25.09 29.42 -32.66
C LEU A 7 26.48 30.07 -32.51
N TYR A 8 27.43 29.44 -31.80
CA TYR A 8 28.76 30.02 -31.62
C TYR A 8 29.79 28.98 -31.16
N THR A 9 30.94 28.92 -31.83
CA THR A 9 32.13 28.16 -31.40
C THR A 9 33.21 29.16 -30.99
N ILE A 10 33.57 29.15 -29.70
CA ILE A 10 34.66 29.95 -29.16
C ILE A 10 35.98 29.29 -29.59
N PRO A 11 36.91 29.99 -30.27
CA PRO A 11 38.23 29.47 -30.54
C PRO A 11 39.13 29.60 -29.29
N ASP A 12 39.93 28.56 -29.06
CA ASP A 12 41.08 28.53 -28.16
C ASP A 12 40.80 28.53 -26.64
N LEU A 13 40.42 27.35 -26.15
CA LEU A 13 40.90 26.87 -24.85
C LEU A 13 41.49 25.48 -25.04
N HIS A 14 42.79 25.37 -24.77
CA HIS A 14 43.56 24.14 -24.81
C HIS A 14 42.82 22.99 -24.11
N THR A 15 42.71 21.90 -24.87
CA THR A 15 42.17 20.59 -24.51
C THR A 15 42.70 20.10 -23.17
N SER A 16 41.89 20.25 -22.12
CA SER A 16 41.95 19.48 -20.89
C SER A 16 40.58 18.88 -20.65
N ALA A 17 40.56 17.58 -20.39
CA ALA A 17 39.40 16.70 -20.34
C ALA A 17 38.32 17.12 -19.33
N TYR A 18 37.49 18.08 -19.70
CA TYR A 18 36.24 18.38 -19.02
C TYR A 18 35.13 18.38 -20.06
N GLY A 19 34.28 17.36 -19.97
CA GLY A 19 33.14 17.19 -20.85
C GLY A 19 32.32 18.46 -20.91
N SER A 20 31.90 18.82 -22.12
CA SER A 20 30.90 19.86 -22.38
C SER A 20 29.78 19.76 -21.34
N VAL A 21 29.68 20.75 -20.44
CA VAL A 21 28.58 20.81 -19.49
C VAL A 21 27.32 21.07 -20.29
N GLN A 22 26.48 20.04 -20.42
CA GLN A 22 25.18 20.18 -21.06
C GLN A 22 24.32 21.08 -20.18
N VAL A 23 24.13 22.33 -20.62
CA VAL A 23 23.27 23.29 -19.93
C VAL A 23 21.86 23.11 -20.45
N TYR A 24 21.03 22.40 -19.70
CA TYR A 24 19.61 22.21 -19.98
C TYR A 24 18.81 23.41 -19.48
N ILE A 25 19.02 24.58 -20.12
CA ILE A 25 18.36 25.85 -19.73
C ILE A 25 16.82 25.76 -19.87
N HIS A 26 16.32 24.79 -20.65
CA HIS A 26 14.89 24.59 -20.90
C HIS A 26 14.32 23.31 -20.27
N ASP A 27 15.10 22.49 -19.58
CA ASP A 27 14.51 21.41 -18.80
C ASP A 27 13.97 21.97 -17.49
N SER A 28 12.75 21.59 -17.17
CA SER A 28 12.17 21.89 -15.87
C SER A 28 13.03 21.25 -14.78
N LEU A 29 13.56 22.08 -13.87
CA LEU A 29 14.40 21.66 -12.74
C LEU A 29 13.73 20.62 -11.83
N ILE A 30 12.40 20.48 -11.94
CA ILE A 30 11.62 19.48 -11.24
C ILE A 30 11.15 18.45 -12.27
N PRO A 31 11.44 17.14 -12.07
CA PRO A 31 10.92 16.09 -12.93
C PRO A 31 9.39 16.20 -13.02
N THR A 32 8.85 16.26 -14.23
CA THR A 32 7.40 16.40 -14.47
C THR A 32 6.58 15.29 -13.80
N ALA A 33 7.18 14.11 -13.60
CA ALA A 33 6.61 13.02 -12.82
C ALA A 33 6.43 13.36 -11.32
N ALA A 34 7.38 14.04 -10.69
CA ALA A 34 7.28 14.46 -9.29
C ALA A 34 6.17 15.51 -9.08
N LEU A 35 5.99 16.40 -10.06
CA LEU A 35 4.90 17.38 -10.07
C LEU A 35 3.53 16.70 -10.20
N ARG A 36 3.37 15.74 -11.11
CA ARG A 36 2.13 14.95 -11.24
C ARG A 36 1.80 14.16 -9.98
N LYS A 37 2.80 13.53 -9.37
CA LYS A 37 2.61 12.79 -8.11
C LYS A 37 2.14 13.70 -6.98
N LYS A 38 2.71 14.89 -6.84
CA LYS A 38 2.26 15.90 -5.87
C LYS A 38 0.82 16.33 -6.15
N GLN A 39 0.48 16.61 -7.40
CA GLN A 39 -0.88 17.00 -7.81
C GLN A 39 -1.91 15.92 -7.46
N ASN A 40 -1.60 14.66 -7.76
CA ASN A 40 -2.46 13.53 -7.45
C ASN A 40 -2.63 13.35 -5.94
N LEU A 41 -1.57 13.57 -5.15
CA LEU A 41 -1.67 13.57 -3.68
C LEU A 41 -2.57 14.71 -3.17
N ASP A 42 -2.37 15.93 -3.65
CA ASP A 42 -3.18 17.08 -3.24
C ASP A 42 -4.67 16.85 -3.57
N LEU A 43 -4.96 16.27 -4.73
CA LEU A 43 -6.31 15.88 -5.14
C LEU A 43 -6.90 14.80 -4.22
N LEU A 44 -6.14 13.73 -3.93
CA LEU A 44 -6.56 12.66 -3.03
C LEU A 44 -6.85 13.18 -1.61
N VAL A 45 -6.04 14.11 -1.11
CA VAL A 45 -6.24 14.75 0.20
C VAL A 45 -7.56 15.53 0.23
N LEU A 46 -7.83 16.33 -0.79
CA LEU A 46 -9.07 17.11 -0.86
C LEU A 46 -10.31 16.21 -1.03
N LEU A 47 -10.23 15.15 -1.85
CA LEU A 47 -11.30 14.17 -1.99
C LEU A 47 -11.56 13.40 -0.68
N SER A 48 -10.51 13.05 0.05
CA SER A 48 -10.62 12.40 1.36
C SER A 48 -11.27 13.32 2.40
N LYS A 49 -10.88 14.59 2.40
CA LYS A 49 -11.47 15.62 3.26
C LYS A 49 -12.96 15.80 2.96
N LEU A 50 -13.32 15.90 1.68
CA LEU A 50 -14.72 16.02 1.26
C LEU A 50 -15.53 14.78 1.67
N GLU A 51 -15.00 13.57 1.47
CA GLU A 51 -15.67 12.32 1.84
C GLU A 51 -15.93 12.24 3.34
N MET A 52 -14.97 12.71 4.16
CA MET A 52 -15.11 12.77 5.61
C MET A 52 -16.18 13.76 6.06
N ILE A 53 -16.18 14.98 5.49
CA ILE A 53 -17.17 16.02 5.79
C ILE A 53 -18.57 15.53 5.42
N LEU A 54 -18.75 14.99 4.22
CA LEU A 54 -20.04 14.45 3.77
C LEU A 54 -20.48 13.23 4.59
N THR A 55 -19.52 12.43 5.07
CA THR A 55 -19.82 11.34 5.99
C THR A 55 -20.33 11.85 7.32
N ARG A 56 -19.67 12.86 7.91
CA ARG A 56 -20.07 13.47 9.17
C ARG A 56 -21.42 14.17 9.07
N GLN A 57 -21.65 14.91 7.99
CA GLN A 57 -22.92 15.57 7.70
C GLN A 57 -24.08 14.56 7.72
N GLY A 58 -23.92 13.38 7.10
CA GLY A 58 -24.94 12.34 7.08
C GLY A 58 -25.29 11.72 8.45
N TYR A 59 -24.48 11.92 9.49
CA TYR A 59 -24.77 11.44 10.84
C TYR A 59 -25.23 12.53 11.80
N LEU A 60 -24.72 13.76 11.66
CA LEU A 60 -24.85 14.80 12.70
C LEU A 60 -25.45 16.12 12.19
N ASN A 61 -25.71 16.27 10.88
CA ASN A 61 -26.35 17.45 10.25
C ASN A 61 -25.86 18.80 10.80
N TYR A 62 -24.54 19.02 10.85
CA TYR A 62 -23.99 20.32 11.23
C TYR A 62 -24.02 21.30 10.05
N ASP A 63 -24.61 22.48 10.21
CA ASP A 63 -24.63 23.53 9.18
C ASP A 63 -23.21 23.98 8.74
N GLN A 64 -22.23 23.87 9.64
CA GLN A 64 -20.83 24.17 9.33
C GLN A 64 -20.20 23.20 8.33
N ASP A 65 -20.69 21.95 8.27
CA ASP A 65 -20.16 20.94 7.34
C ASP A 65 -20.56 21.24 5.90
N GLU A 66 -21.71 21.87 5.67
CA GLU A 66 -22.13 22.27 4.32
C GLU A 66 -21.25 23.39 3.76
N VAL A 67 -20.92 24.38 4.60
CA VAL A 67 -19.99 25.46 4.25
C VAL A 67 -18.59 24.91 3.95
N GLN A 68 -18.11 23.98 4.79
CA GLN A 68 -16.81 23.34 4.58
C GLN A 68 -16.77 22.43 3.33
N ALA A 69 -17.87 21.75 3.02
CA ALA A 69 -17.99 20.94 1.83
C ALA A 69 -17.96 21.80 0.56
N ALA A 70 -18.71 22.91 0.53
CA ALA A 70 -18.71 23.86 -0.58
C ALA A 70 -17.30 24.45 -0.82
N ALA A 71 -16.64 24.93 0.23
CA ALA A 71 -15.27 25.45 0.13
C ALA A 71 -14.26 24.41 -0.37
N THR A 72 -14.44 23.13 0.01
CA THR A 72 -13.57 22.03 -0.46
C THR A 72 -13.84 21.70 -1.93
N ILE A 73 -15.08 21.82 -2.41
CA ILE A 73 -15.45 21.63 -3.83
C ILE A 73 -14.88 22.76 -4.70
N ASP A 74 -14.92 24.00 -4.21
CA ASP A 74 -14.32 25.14 -4.91
C ASP A 74 -12.81 24.96 -5.06
N GLU A 75 -12.15 24.48 -4.02
CA GLU A 75 -10.72 24.19 -4.05
C GLU A 75 -10.37 23.03 -4.99
N LEU A 76 -11.18 21.97 -5.02
CA LEU A 76 -11.06 20.88 -6.00
C LEU A 76 -11.22 21.40 -7.44
N SER A 77 -12.17 22.29 -7.67
CA SER A 77 -12.43 22.89 -8.98
C SER A 77 -11.28 23.80 -9.40
N ARG A 78 -10.71 24.57 -8.47
CA ARG A 78 -9.53 25.41 -8.70
C ARG A 78 -8.31 24.56 -9.07
N LEU A 79 -8.09 23.44 -8.40
CA LEU A 79 -7.01 22.51 -8.70
C LEU A 79 -7.20 21.86 -10.08
N ALA A 80 -8.43 21.45 -10.43
CA ALA A 80 -8.75 20.91 -11.74
C ALA A 80 -8.52 21.92 -12.88
N LEU A 81 -8.91 23.19 -12.66
CA LEU A 81 -8.65 24.29 -13.60
C LEU A 81 -7.16 24.59 -13.75
N GLN A 82 -6.42 24.64 -12.64
CA GLN A 82 -4.97 24.90 -12.63
C GLN A 82 -4.19 23.87 -13.45
N HIS A 83 -4.68 22.63 -13.49
CA HIS A 83 -4.03 21.52 -14.20
C HIS A 83 -4.74 21.11 -15.49
N ASN A 84 -5.75 21.90 -15.91
CA ASN A 84 -6.49 21.74 -17.16
C ASN A 84 -7.03 20.31 -17.39
N PHE A 85 -7.62 19.72 -16.35
CA PHE A 85 -8.31 18.43 -16.45
C PHE A 85 -9.76 18.53 -15.98
N ARG A 86 -10.60 17.63 -16.47
CA ARG A 86 -11.99 17.51 -16.04
C ARG A 86 -12.06 16.57 -14.84
N LEU A 87 -12.41 17.11 -13.68
CA LEU A 87 -12.44 16.37 -12.42
C LEU A 87 -13.32 15.12 -12.50
N LEU A 88 -14.50 15.22 -13.12
CA LEU A 88 -15.44 14.10 -13.23
C LEU A 88 -14.90 12.99 -14.11
N ASP A 89 -14.33 13.33 -15.28
CA ASP A 89 -13.73 12.36 -16.20
C ASP A 89 -12.53 11.67 -15.53
N PHE A 90 -11.72 12.44 -14.79
CA PHE A 90 -10.59 11.92 -14.04
C PHE A 90 -11.02 10.95 -12.93
N LEU A 91 -12.04 11.29 -12.15
CA LEU A 91 -12.57 10.42 -11.10
C LEU A 91 -13.05 9.08 -11.68
N VAL A 92 -13.70 9.09 -12.84
CA VAL A 92 -14.20 7.90 -13.53
C VAL A 92 -13.05 7.08 -14.13
N GLN A 93 -12.13 7.73 -14.87
CA GLN A 93 -10.99 7.07 -15.49
C GLN A 93 -10.12 6.35 -14.47
N GLU A 94 -9.86 7.02 -13.34
CA GLU A 94 -8.99 6.52 -12.29
C GLU A 94 -9.76 5.70 -11.25
N GLN A 95 -11.05 5.41 -11.46
CA GLN A 95 -11.93 4.67 -10.56
C GLN A 95 -11.98 5.20 -9.11
N LEU A 96 -11.61 6.47 -8.91
CA LEU A 96 -11.70 7.15 -7.61
C LEU A 96 -13.14 7.34 -7.13
N VAL A 97 -14.12 7.21 -8.03
CA VAL A 97 -15.56 7.14 -7.69
C VAL A 97 -15.84 6.02 -6.68
N ASN A 98 -15.12 4.89 -6.79
CA ASN A 98 -15.26 3.77 -5.87
C ASN A 98 -14.62 4.05 -4.50
N VAL A 99 -13.59 4.91 -4.49
CA VAL A 99 -12.81 5.27 -3.30
C VAL A 99 -13.49 6.41 -2.52
N PHE A 100 -14.11 7.36 -3.21
CA PHE A 100 -14.78 8.52 -2.61
C PHE A 100 -16.21 8.65 -3.13
N PRO A 101 -17.11 7.71 -2.76
CA PRO A 101 -18.44 7.62 -3.34
C PRO A 101 -19.36 8.80 -2.97
N LYS A 102 -19.24 9.36 -1.76
CA LYS A 102 -20.06 10.51 -1.36
C LYS A 102 -19.56 11.78 -2.04
N SER A 103 -18.24 11.96 -2.12
CA SER A 103 -17.61 13.05 -2.88
C SER A 103 -18.03 13.01 -4.34
N ALA A 104 -17.95 11.84 -5.00
CA ALA A 104 -18.34 11.68 -6.40
C ALA A 104 -19.82 12.02 -6.64
N ARG A 105 -20.73 11.57 -5.75
CA ARG A 105 -22.15 11.93 -5.82
C ARG A 105 -22.36 13.43 -5.68
N ARG A 106 -21.68 14.07 -4.71
CA ARG A 106 -21.82 15.50 -4.46
C ARG A 106 -21.31 16.36 -5.62
N LEU A 107 -20.31 15.87 -6.35
CA LEU A 107 -19.75 16.50 -7.55
C LEU A 107 -20.62 16.28 -8.81
N GLY A 108 -21.71 15.50 -8.72
CA GLY A 108 -22.68 15.35 -9.81
C GLY A 108 -22.52 14.10 -10.67
N LEU A 109 -21.72 13.12 -10.25
CA LEU A 109 -21.69 11.82 -10.93
C LEU A 109 -22.94 11.01 -10.57
N PRO A 110 -23.66 10.43 -11.56
CA PRO A 110 -24.75 9.50 -11.29
C PRO A 110 -24.20 8.29 -10.51
N GLU A 111 -25.03 7.71 -9.63
CA GLU A 111 -24.68 6.47 -8.93
C GLU A 111 -24.44 5.35 -9.95
N ASN A 112 -23.22 5.25 -10.46
CA ASN A 112 -22.86 4.23 -11.42
C ASN A 112 -22.72 2.92 -10.65
N THR A 113 -23.43 1.89 -11.11
CA THR A 113 -23.46 0.50 -10.63
C THR A 113 -22.13 -0.25 -10.82
N ALA A 114 -21.00 0.47 -10.86
CA ALA A 114 -19.68 -0.13 -10.88
C ALA A 114 -19.39 -0.77 -9.51
N GLU A 115 -18.76 -1.94 -9.54
CA GLU A 115 -18.35 -2.68 -8.34
C GLU A 115 -17.67 -1.75 -7.35
N ARG A 116 -18.39 -1.44 -6.26
CA ARG A 116 -17.87 -0.63 -5.17
C ARG A 116 -16.63 -1.36 -4.65
N VAL A 117 -15.44 -0.81 -4.92
CA VAL A 117 -14.24 -1.20 -4.18
C VAL A 117 -14.50 -0.75 -2.75
N ASP A 118 -15.00 -1.67 -1.93
CA ASP A 118 -15.18 -1.41 -0.51
C ASP A 118 -13.79 -1.25 0.10
N ILE A 119 -13.34 0.00 0.21
CA ILE A 119 -12.06 0.36 0.81
C ILE A 119 -11.93 -0.25 2.20
N ARG A 120 -13.02 -0.41 2.94
CA ARG A 120 -12.97 -1.05 4.26
C ARG A 120 -12.60 -2.51 4.11
N ASN A 121 -13.21 -3.23 3.17
CA ASN A 121 -12.84 -4.62 2.87
C ASN A 121 -11.42 -4.72 2.33
N TYR A 122 -11.00 -3.77 1.50
CA TYR A 122 -9.65 -3.72 0.95
C TYR A 122 -8.59 -3.47 2.04
N LEU A 123 -8.77 -2.45 2.89
CA LEU A 123 -7.90 -2.17 4.03
C LEU A 123 -7.92 -3.31 5.05
N TYR A 124 -9.07 -3.97 5.21
CA TYR A 124 -9.20 -5.16 6.03
C TYR A 124 -8.38 -6.34 5.46
N GLN A 125 -8.39 -6.57 4.14
CA GLN A 125 -7.56 -7.57 3.47
C GLN A 125 -6.06 -7.26 3.62
N VAL A 126 -5.66 -6.00 3.40
CA VAL A 126 -4.28 -5.53 3.62
C VAL A 126 -3.84 -5.74 5.07
N ASN A 127 -4.69 -5.38 6.03
CA ASN A 127 -4.38 -5.53 7.45
C ASN A 127 -4.19 -7.01 7.83
N GLN A 128 -5.04 -7.91 7.31
CA GLN A 128 -4.88 -9.35 7.54
C GLN A 128 -3.56 -9.88 6.96
N LEU A 129 -3.20 -9.45 5.74
CA LEU A 129 -1.92 -9.81 5.12
C LEU A 129 -0.73 -9.32 5.95
N ASN A 130 -0.78 -8.07 6.41
CA ASN A 130 0.26 -7.49 7.25
C ASN A 130 0.40 -8.23 8.58
N GLN A 131 -0.71 -8.60 9.23
CA GLN A 131 -0.68 -9.41 10.45
C GLN A 131 -0.05 -10.77 10.23
N MET A 132 -0.40 -11.45 9.13
CA MET A 132 0.21 -12.74 8.77
C MET A 132 1.72 -12.61 8.56
N VAL A 133 2.19 -11.60 7.84
CA VAL A 133 3.63 -11.35 7.60
C VAL A 133 4.35 -11.00 8.90
N ALA A 134 3.76 -10.15 9.73
CA ALA A 134 4.33 -9.79 11.02
C ALA A 134 4.47 -11.01 11.94
N MET A 135 3.45 -11.87 12.00
CA MET A 135 3.50 -13.12 12.77
C MET A 135 4.55 -14.09 12.22
N ALA A 136 4.67 -14.22 10.90
CA ALA A 136 5.69 -15.07 10.29
C ALA A 136 7.12 -14.58 10.59
N LEU A 137 7.37 -13.26 10.48
CA LEU A 137 8.66 -12.67 10.83
C LEU A 137 8.98 -12.80 12.32
N GLN A 138 8.00 -12.59 13.19
CA GLN A 138 8.16 -12.76 14.63
C GLN A 138 8.56 -14.20 14.97
N LEU A 139 7.85 -15.20 14.43
CA LEU A 139 8.18 -16.61 14.58
C LEU A 139 9.58 -16.95 14.04
N HIS A 140 9.97 -16.36 12.92
CA HIS A 140 11.30 -16.59 12.33
C HIS A 140 12.43 -16.13 13.28
N VAL A 141 12.23 -15.01 13.97
CA VAL A 141 13.18 -14.53 14.98
C VAL A 141 13.12 -15.40 16.24
N ASP A 142 11.91 -15.71 16.71
CA ASP A 142 11.68 -16.40 17.98
C ASP A 142 12.17 -17.84 18.00
N VAL A 143 12.34 -18.47 16.83
CA VAL A 143 13.02 -19.78 16.66
C VAL A 143 14.46 -19.78 17.18
N ASN A 144 15.11 -18.61 17.25
CA ASN A 144 16.48 -18.49 17.74
C ASN A 144 16.56 -18.26 19.26
N LEU A 145 15.41 -18.13 19.94
CA LEU A 145 15.38 -17.97 21.39
C LEU A 145 15.80 -19.26 22.08
N GLN A 146 16.29 -19.14 23.31
CA GLN A 146 16.62 -20.31 24.13
C GLN A 146 15.41 -20.94 24.80
N ASN A 147 14.27 -20.24 24.83
CA ASN A 147 13.03 -20.71 25.42
C ASN A 147 11.90 -20.62 24.39
N HIS A 148 11.33 -21.77 24.03
CA HIS A 148 10.31 -21.89 22.99
C HIS A 148 8.90 -22.12 23.54
N LYS A 149 8.66 -21.86 24.83
CA LYS A 149 7.36 -22.08 25.49
C LYS A 149 6.17 -21.48 24.74
N TYR A 150 6.37 -20.37 24.03
CA TYR A 150 5.31 -19.66 23.31
C TYR A 150 5.19 -20.04 21.82
N ILE A 151 6.11 -20.85 21.27
CA ILE A 151 6.12 -21.14 19.83
C ILE A 151 4.84 -21.85 19.37
N ALA A 152 4.31 -22.81 20.14
CA ALA A 152 3.04 -23.46 19.78
C ALA A 152 1.87 -22.45 19.73
N HIS A 153 1.84 -21.49 20.66
CA HIS A 153 0.81 -20.45 20.64
C HIS A 153 0.98 -19.51 19.45
N GLN A 154 2.20 -19.04 19.18
CA GLN A 154 2.50 -18.18 18.05
C GLN A 154 2.21 -18.88 16.71
N LEU A 155 2.49 -20.18 16.61
CA LEU A 155 2.18 -20.99 15.43
C LEU A 155 0.66 -21.14 15.24
N ALA A 156 -0.11 -21.28 16.32
CA ALA A 156 -1.58 -21.26 16.26
C ALA A 156 -2.12 -19.90 15.79
N LEU A 157 -1.53 -18.79 16.25
CA LEU A 157 -1.88 -17.44 15.78
C LEU A 157 -1.55 -17.27 14.29
N LEU A 158 -0.40 -17.76 13.83
CA LEU A 158 -0.04 -17.75 12.42
C LEU A 158 -1.04 -18.57 11.59
N TYR A 159 -1.43 -19.75 12.06
CA TYR A 159 -2.48 -20.56 11.43
C TYR A 159 -3.80 -19.79 11.30
N GLN A 160 -4.22 -19.07 12.34
CA GLN A 160 -5.42 -18.24 12.31
C GLN A 160 -5.28 -17.09 11.30
N CYS A 161 -4.13 -16.42 11.26
CA CYS A 161 -3.85 -15.39 10.25
C CYS A 161 -3.93 -15.94 8.82
N LEU A 162 -3.40 -17.15 8.58
CA LEU A 162 -3.49 -17.82 7.28
C LEU A 162 -4.96 -18.07 6.88
N ASN A 163 -5.80 -18.51 7.82
CA ASN A 163 -7.22 -18.74 7.58
C ASN A 163 -8.00 -17.45 7.29
N LEU A 164 -7.61 -16.35 7.93
CA LEU A 164 -8.19 -15.03 7.70
C LEU A 164 -7.82 -14.47 6.32
N VAL A 165 -6.55 -14.63 5.90
CA VAL A 165 -6.09 -14.18 4.57
C VAL A 165 -6.67 -15.04 3.44
N GLY A 166 -6.73 -16.37 3.63
CA GLY A 166 -7.28 -17.30 2.65
C GLY A 166 -6.30 -17.66 1.52
N GLU A 167 -6.83 -17.96 0.33
CA GLU A 167 -6.02 -18.31 -0.85
C GLU A 167 -5.11 -17.15 -1.29
N PRO A 168 -3.85 -17.40 -1.69
CA PRO A 168 -3.19 -18.70 -1.91
C PRO A 168 -2.44 -19.25 -0.68
N PHE A 169 -2.65 -18.69 0.51
CA PHE A 169 -1.86 -19.00 1.71
C PHE A 169 -2.37 -20.21 2.49
N ASN A 170 -3.60 -20.65 2.24
CA ASN A 170 -4.17 -21.86 2.85
C ASN A 170 -3.32 -23.11 2.63
N LYS A 171 -2.53 -23.19 1.57
CA LYS A 171 -1.61 -24.32 1.32
C LYS A 171 -0.62 -24.58 2.48
N PHE A 172 -0.28 -23.56 3.25
CA PHE A 172 0.63 -23.68 4.40
C PHE A 172 -0.05 -24.27 5.64
N GLN A 173 -1.39 -24.26 5.70
CA GLN A 173 -2.14 -24.77 6.85
C GLN A 173 -1.95 -26.28 7.05
N ALA A 174 -1.96 -27.06 5.97
CA ALA A 174 -1.76 -28.51 6.03
C ALA A 174 -0.37 -28.85 6.59
N ASN A 175 0.65 -28.09 6.19
CA ASN A 175 2.02 -28.25 6.70
C ASN A 175 2.09 -27.93 8.21
N ILE A 176 1.45 -26.84 8.64
CA ILE A 176 1.40 -26.48 10.07
C ILE A 176 0.70 -27.56 10.89
N GLN A 177 -0.43 -28.09 10.43
CA GLN A 177 -1.20 -29.10 11.17
C GLN A 177 -0.40 -30.39 11.42
N GLN A 178 0.45 -30.79 10.46
CA GLN A 178 1.26 -32.00 10.59
C GLN A 178 2.32 -31.89 11.70
N GLU A 179 2.94 -30.72 11.85
CA GLU A 179 4.01 -30.48 12.83
C GLU A 179 3.50 -29.87 14.15
N PHE A 180 2.26 -29.39 14.18
CA PHE A 180 1.72 -28.68 15.34
C PHE A 180 1.69 -29.53 16.61
N ASP A 181 1.25 -30.79 16.52
CA ASP A 181 1.16 -31.68 17.67
C ASP A 181 2.54 -32.00 18.25
N SER A 182 3.56 -32.16 17.39
CA SER A 182 4.95 -32.42 17.79
C SER A 182 5.53 -31.21 18.54
N ILE A 183 5.31 -30.00 18.04
CA ILE A 183 5.76 -28.74 18.65
C ILE A 183 5.00 -28.47 19.95
N LYS A 184 3.69 -28.72 19.99
CA LYS A 184 2.86 -28.50 21.16
C LYS A 184 3.27 -29.41 22.31
N ALA A 185 3.60 -30.68 22.04
CA ALA A 185 4.04 -31.63 23.06
C ALA A 185 5.31 -31.15 23.78
N ILE A 186 6.28 -30.63 23.03
CA ILE A 186 7.56 -30.12 23.56
C ILE A 186 7.38 -28.81 24.32
N THR A 187 6.54 -27.90 23.81
CA THR A 187 6.37 -26.56 24.40
C THR A 187 5.42 -26.53 25.59
N SER A 188 4.55 -27.54 25.72
CA SER A 188 3.58 -27.69 26.82
C SER A 188 4.08 -28.61 27.94
N SER A 189 5.26 -29.24 27.80
CA SER A 189 5.80 -30.11 28.85
C SER A 189 6.16 -29.27 30.07
N ALA A 190 5.41 -29.42 31.16
CA ALA A 190 5.58 -28.69 32.41
C ALA A 190 6.86 -29.06 33.19
N THR A 191 7.69 -29.95 32.66
CA THR A 191 8.88 -30.51 33.30
C THR A 191 10.15 -29.70 33.05
N ASP A 192 10.21 -28.89 31.99
CA ASP A 192 11.37 -28.05 31.67
C ASP A 192 11.03 -26.56 31.82
N ASP A 193 11.84 -25.82 32.59
CA ASP A 193 11.71 -24.37 32.76
C ASP A 193 11.98 -23.60 31.45
N ALA A 194 12.67 -24.22 30.48
CA ALA A 194 12.98 -23.65 29.17
C ALA A 194 12.88 -24.71 28.06
N PRO A 195 11.67 -25.06 27.58
CA PRO A 195 11.51 -26.05 26.53
C PRO A 195 12.21 -25.59 25.24
N GLN A 196 12.95 -26.51 24.62
CA GLN A 196 13.69 -26.25 23.39
C GLN A 196 13.22 -27.12 22.24
N LEU A 197 12.99 -26.48 21.09
CA LEU A 197 12.71 -27.20 19.85
C LEU A 197 13.96 -27.93 19.36
N SER A 198 13.75 -29.07 18.72
CA SER A 198 14.81 -29.78 18.02
C SER A 198 15.35 -28.94 16.84
N GLU A 199 16.59 -29.18 16.45
CA GLU A 199 17.22 -28.46 15.33
C GLU A 199 16.42 -28.63 14.03
N HIS A 200 15.84 -29.81 13.81
CA HIS A 200 14.94 -30.08 12.68
C HIS A 200 13.70 -29.18 12.70
N GLN A 201 13.03 -29.03 13.85
CA GLN A 201 11.84 -28.20 13.98
C GLN A 201 12.16 -26.71 13.82
N LYS A 202 13.33 -26.27 14.29
CA LYS A 202 13.82 -24.89 14.07
C LYS A 202 14.03 -24.60 12.60
N GLN A 203 14.70 -25.50 11.88
CA GLN A 203 14.90 -25.38 10.43
C GLN A 203 13.57 -25.38 9.68
N TRP A 204 12.66 -26.30 10.01
CA TRP A 204 11.32 -26.34 9.42
C TRP A 204 10.55 -25.04 9.64
N LEU A 205 10.52 -24.51 10.86
CA LEU A 205 9.78 -23.28 11.19
C LEU A 205 10.42 -22.06 10.50
N SER A 206 11.74 -22.05 10.36
CA SER A 206 12.47 -21.00 9.64
C SER A 206 12.17 -21.02 8.14
N SER A 207 12.12 -22.22 7.54
CA SER A 207 11.73 -22.41 6.13
C SER A 207 10.28 -22.00 5.89
N LEU A 208 9.35 -22.48 6.72
CA LEU A 208 7.92 -22.15 6.63
C LEU A 208 7.68 -20.64 6.69
N THR A 209 8.25 -19.97 7.68
CA THR A 209 8.10 -18.51 7.85
C THR A 209 8.70 -17.73 6.67
N SER A 210 9.86 -18.16 6.16
CA SER A 210 10.49 -17.56 4.98
C SER A 210 9.64 -17.76 3.72
N GLU A 211 9.06 -18.94 3.53
CA GLU A 211 8.16 -19.23 2.40
C GLU A 211 6.89 -18.38 2.45
N ILE A 212 6.29 -18.21 3.63
CA ILE A 212 5.09 -17.37 3.82
C ILE A 212 5.41 -15.91 3.50
N VAL A 213 6.52 -15.38 4.02
CA VAL A 213 6.95 -13.99 3.75
C VAL A 213 7.27 -13.80 2.27
N ASN A 214 8.01 -14.73 1.65
CA ASN A 214 8.28 -14.68 0.21
C ASN A 214 6.99 -14.73 -0.60
N ALA A 215 6.07 -15.64 -0.26
CA ALA A 215 4.78 -15.71 -0.92
C ALA A 215 4.01 -14.39 -0.78
N ALA A 216 4.03 -13.74 0.38
CA ALA A 216 3.39 -12.44 0.60
C ALA A 216 4.01 -11.32 -0.23
N LEU A 217 5.35 -11.23 -0.25
CA LEU A 217 6.08 -10.16 -0.94
C LEU A 217 6.06 -10.29 -2.47
N TYR A 218 6.08 -11.52 -3.00
CA TYR A 218 6.21 -11.76 -4.44
C TYR A 218 4.91 -12.19 -5.12
N THR A 219 4.00 -12.89 -4.43
CA THR A 219 2.71 -13.31 -5.01
C THR A 219 1.68 -12.17 -4.95
N ASN A 220 1.85 -11.24 -4.00
CA ASN A 220 0.85 -10.21 -3.72
C ASN A 220 1.38 -8.78 -3.91
N ARG A 221 2.27 -8.54 -4.90
CA ARG A 221 2.55 -7.19 -5.42
C ARG A 221 1.33 -6.58 -6.17
N ARG A 222 0.15 -6.65 -5.57
CA ARG A 222 -0.90 -5.66 -5.80
C ARG A 222 -0.69 -4.68 -4.65
N SER A 223 -0.38 -3.42 -4.95
CA SER A 223 -0.06 -2.41 -3.92
C SER A 223 -1.04 -2.45 -2.76
N ILE A 224 -0.55 -2.00 -1.60
CA ILE A 224 -1.28 -1.68 -0.35
C ILE A 224 -2.29 -0.54 -0.55
N LEU A 225 -2.26 0.10 -1.72
CA LEU A 225 -3.27 1.03 -2.17
C LEU A 225 -4.20 0.36 -3.17
N PRO A 226 -5.51 0.70 -3.18
CA PRO A 226 -6.39 0.27 -4.26
C PRO A 226 -5.70 0.57 -5.59
N LYS A 227 -5.74 -0.36 -6.56
CA LYS A 227 -5.20 -0.15 -7.93
C LYS A 227 -5.48 1.26 -8.51
N PRO A 228 -6.68 1.84 -8.31
CA PRO A 228 -6.97 3.26 -8.59
C PRO A 228 -5.93 4.26 -8.07
N VAL A 229 -5.59 4.15 -6.78
CA VAL A 229 -4.68 5.07 -6.08
C VAL A 229 -3.21 4.73 -6.37
N GLU A 230 -2.88 3.47 -6.62
CA GLU A 230 -1.54 3.06 -7.03
C GLU A 230 -1.15 3.63 -8.41
N THR A 231 -2.07 3.56 -9.38
CA THR A 231 -1.87 4.09 -10.74
C THR A 231 -1.62 5.60 -10.72
N LEU A 232 -2.16 6.30 -9.72
CA LEU A 232 -1.98 7.74 -9.54
C LEU A 232 -0.67 8.13 -8.85
N LEU A 233 -0.02 7.23 -8.12
CA LEU A 233 1.20 7.52 -7.36
C LEU A 233 2.48 6.93 -7.96
N SER A 234 2.34 6.18 -9.07
CA SER A 234 3.43 5.62 -9.89
C SER A 234 3.89 6.60 -10.97
#